data_AF-A0A8S1ARM6-F1
#
_entry.id   AF-A0A8S1ARM6-F1
#
_cell.length_a   1.000
_cell.length_b   1.000
_cell.length_c   1.000
_cell.angle_alpha   90.00
_cell.angle_beta   90.00
_cell.angle_gamma   90.00
#
_symmetry.space_group_name_H-M   'P 1'
#
loop_
_entity.id
_entity.type
_entity.pdbx_description
1 polymer ?
#
loop_
_entity_poly.entity_id
_entity_poly.type
_entity_poly.pdbx_seq_one_letter_code
_entity_poly.pdbx_strand_id
1 'polypeptide(L)'
;MFSRSIEKFGVMYSNYIGDGDTKTFLSILNSDPYGDECTVTKNECVGHVQKRMDKLPRHDKCPEGVESWCEWRKAEASNTLAAFKHPPRVIDEHVEKHIRPVYEELSKDDLLTRCLGGHTQNANESFNSTVWRIVPKHLNSGFKIVEIAAYIAGGIFNEGYSAALKTMQLLDLKIGQQCNNFVTRQNRRDSFESKEARTAGRLKHQGENQFFEESEGQLYGPGIAD
;
A
#
# COMPACT_ATOMS: atom_id res chain seq x y z
N MET A 1 -10.87 17.19 -5.72
CA MET A 1 -11.23 17.60 -4.34
C MET A 1 -10.99 19.09 -4.12
N PHE A 2 -9.76 19.57 -4.39
CA PHE A 2 -9.37 20.97 -4.24
C PHE A 2 -10.17 21.91 -5.16
N SER A 3 -10.17 21.71 -6.49
CA SER A 3 -10.99 22.56 -7.39
C SER A 3 -12.50 22.48 -7.08
N ARG A 4 -12.98 21.28 -6.70
CA ARG A 4 -14.38 21.04 -6.33
C ARG A 4 -14.80 21.79 -5.05
N SER A 5 -13.87 22.13 -4.15
CA SER A 5 -14.24 22.83 -2.91
C SER A 5 -14.60 24.29 -3.16
N ILE A 6 -14.01 24.92 -4.17
CA ILE A 6 -14.39 26.27 -4.61
C ILE A 6 -15.82 26.23 -5.13
N GLU A 7 -16.09 25.35 -6.11
CA GLU A 7 -17.39 25.29 -6.77
C GLU A 7 -18.55 24.97 -5.81
N LYS A 8 -18.33 24.04 -4.87
CA LYS A 8 -19.40 23.55 -4.00
C LYS A 8 -19.55 24.31 -2.70
N PHE A 9 -18.46 24.84 -2.18
CA PHE A 9 -18.42 25.36 -0.81
C PHE A 9 -17.77 26.74 -0.69
N GLY A 10 -17.18 27.28 -1.77
CA GLY A 10 -16.49 28.57 -1.74
C GLY A 10 -15.27 28.58 -0.81
N VAL A 11 -14.64 27.43 -0.57
CA VAL A 11 -13.49 27.31 0.34
C VAL A 11 -12.23 26.81 -0.38
N MET A 12 -11.08 27.31 0.07
CA MET A 12 -9.76 26.90 -0.40
C MET A 12 -9.01 26.17 0.72
N TYR A 13 -8.39 25.05 0.37
CA TYR A 13 -7.53 24.29 1.28
C TYR A 13 -6.09 24.78 1.18
N SER A 14 -5.66 25.58 2.14
CA SER A 14 -4.31 26.13 2.17
C SER A 14 -3.25 25.13 2.65
N ASN A 15 -3.62 24.13 3.45
CA ASN A 15 -2.69 23.19 4.05
C ASN A 15 -3.01 21.75 3.63
N TYR A 16 -2.02 21.05 3.08
CA TYR A 16 -2.06 19.61 2.81
C TYR A 16 -1.30 18.87 3.91
N ILE A 17 -1.98 17.94 4.58
CA ILE A 17 -1.39 17.12 5.63
C ILE A 17 -1.09 15.73 5.06
N GLY A 18 0.19 15.31 5.03
CA GLY A 18 0.58 14.02 4.47
C GLY A 18 1.95 13.52 4.92
N ASP A 19 2.20 12.22 4.78
CA ASP A 19 3.49 11.59 5.14
C ASP A 19 4.47 11.57 3.96
N GLY A 20 5.74 11.92 4.21
CA GLY A 20 6.85 11.84 3.26
C GLY A 20 6.62 12.50 1.89
N ASP A 21 7.51 12.25 0.92
CA ASP A 21 7.36 12.72 -0.45
C ASP A 21 6.22 11.98 -1.16
N THR A 22 5.02 12.54 -1.02
CA THR A 22 3.81 12.00 -1.63
C THR A 22 3.67 12.53 -3.06
N LYS A 23 3.61 11.63 -4.05
CA LYS A 23 3.25 11.95 -5.45
C LYS A 23 1.97 12.80 -5.53
N THR A 24 1.07 12.61 -4.56
CA THR A 24 -0.16 13.38 -4.38
C THR A 24 0.11 14.87 -4.17
N PHE A 25 1.09 15.26 -3.34
CA PHE A 25 1.39 16.66 -3.10
C PHE A 25 1.95 17.34 -4.35
N LEU A 26 2.87 16.66 -5.06
CA LEU A 26 3.36 17.13 -6.36
C LEU A 26 2.23 17.26 -7.38
N SER A 27 1.30 16.31 -7.42
CA SER A 27 0.12 16.41 -8.29
C SER A 27 -0.77 17.59 -7.94
N ILE A 28 -0.92 17.94 -6.66
CA ILE A 28 -1.69 19.11 -6.22
C ILE A 28 -1.00 20.38 -6.69
N LEU A 29 0.31 20.52 -6.44
CA LEU A 29 1.09 21.68 -6.90
C LEU A 29 1.02 21.84 -8.42
N ASN A 30 1.19 20.76 -9.18
CA ASN A 30 1.12 20.80 -10.65
C ASN A 30 -0.29 21.12 -11.16
N SER A 31 -1.33 20.73 -10.43
CA SER A 31 -2.71 21.04 -10.80
C SER A 31 -3.10 22.48 -10.51
N ASP A 32 -2.29 23.20 -9.73
CA ASP A 32 -2.46 24.59 -9.32
C ASP A 32 -3.93 25.00 -9.12
N PRO A 33 -4.64 24.37 -8.16
CA PRO A 33 -6.09 24.41 -8.12
C PRO A 33 -6.67 25.79 -7.77
N TYR A 34 -5.83 26.70 -7.26
CA TYR A 34 -6.21 28.03 -6.79
C TYR A 34 -5.42 29.16 -7.43
N GLY A 35 -4.46 28.87 -8.33
CA GLY A 35 -3.61 29.88 -8.94
C GLY A 35 -2.81 30.69 -7.92
N ASP A 36 -2.61 31.97 -8.25
CA ASP A 36 -1.86 32.92 -7.41
C ASP A 36 -2.58 33.29 -6.10
N GLU A 37 -3.87 32.93 -5.93
CA GLU A 37 -4.64 33.29 -4.74
C GLU A 37 -4.23 32.47 -3.49
N CYS A 38 -3.85 31.20 -3.67
CA CYS A 38 -3.51 30.33 -2.55
C CYS A 38 -2.59 29.17 -2.97
N THR A 39 -1.32 29.26 -2.61
CA THR A 39 -0.41 28.12 -2.74
C THR A 39 -0.61 27.13 -1.59
N VAL A 40 -0.86 25.87 -1.92
CA VAL A 40 -1.04 24.80 -0.93
C VAL A 40 0.31 24.46 -0.27
N THR A 41 0.39 24.63 1.04
CA THR A 41 1.58 24.27 1.84
C THR A 41 1.48 22.84 2.36
N LYS A 42 2.61 22.10 2.36
CA LYS A 42 2.66 20.75 2.92
C LYS A 42 3.04 20.80 4.40
N ASN A 43 2.23 20.13 5.20
CA ASN A 43 2.47 19.84 6.60
C ASN A 43 2.68 18.33 6.76
N GLU A 44 3.84 17.92 7.30
CA GLU A 44 4.15 16.50 7.42
C GLU A 44 3.38 15.83 8.57
N CYS A 45 2.72 14.70 8.27
CA CYS A 45 1.71 14.13 9.17
C CYS A 45 2.20 12.96 10.05
N VAL A 46 3.33 12.30 9.79
CA VAL A 46 3.67 11.08 10.53
C VAL A 46 5.07 11.16 11.13
N GLY A 47 5.17 10.74 12.40
CA GLY A 47 6.37 10.89 13.22
C GLY A 47 6.58 12.30 13.79
N HIS A 48 5.83 13.31 13.35
CA HIS A 48 6.05 14.70 13.77
C HIS A 48 5.20 15.16 14.94
N VAL A 49 3.92 14.77 14.97
CA VAL A 49 2.99 15.17 16.03
C VAL A 49 3.48 14.70 17.41
N GLN A 50 4.10 13.51 17.47
CA GLN A 50 4.63 12.92 18.70
C GLN A 50 6.03 13.43 19.08
N LYS A 51 6.86 13.81 18.10
CA LYS A 51 8.25 14.27 18.28
C LYS A 51 8.38 15.79 18.44
N ARG A 52 7.29 16.57 18.43
CA ARG A 52 7.33 18.05 18.48
C ARG A 52 6.83 18.66 19.80
N MET A 53 6.67 17.84 20.84
CA MET A 53 6.14 18.26 22.14
C MET A 53 7.23 18.25 23.22
N ASP A 54 7.82 19.41 23.54
CA ASP A 54 8.85 19.54 24.58
C ASP A 54 8.35 19.11 25.98
N LYS A 55 7.05 19.31 26.27
CA LYS A 55 6.47 19.02 27.59
C LYS A 55 6.14 17.54 27.83
N LEU A 56 5.87 16.77 26.76
CA LEU A 56 5.60 15.33 26.80
C LEU A 56 6.12 14.69 25.49
N PRO A 57 7.44 14.55 25.34
CA PRO A 57 8.00 13.97 24.14
C PRO A 57 7.74 12.45 24.13
N ARG A 58 7.12 11.93 23.08
CA ARG A 58 6.82 10.50 22.96
C ARG A 58 7.90 9.81 22.13
N HIS A 59 8.94 9.30 22.81
CA HIS A 59 10.04 8.54 22.19
C HIS A 59 10.12 7.09 22.70
N ASP A 60 9.06 6.60 23.35
CA ASP A 60 9.00 5.28 23.99
C ASP A 60 9.18 4.12 23.00
N LYS A 61 8.70 4.30 21.75
CA LYS A 61 8.85 3.31 20.67
C LYS A 61 10.12 3.52 19.82
N CYS A 62 10.96 4.50 20.15
CA CYS A 62 12.23 4.72 19.46
C CYS A 62 13.32 3.83 20.07
N PRO A 63 14.21 3.24 19.26
CA PRO A 63 15.34 2.48 19.78
C PRO A 63 16.25 3.36 20.61
N GLU A 64 16.89 2.80 21.63
CA GLU A 64 17.81 3.52 22.51
C GLU A 64 19.23 3.54 21.93
N GLY A 65 20.06 4.45 22.43
CA GLY A 65 21.49 4.53 22.09
C GLY A 65 21.85 5.50 20.96
N VAL A 66 23.16 5.67 20.76
CA VAL A 66 23.74 6.62 19.79
C VAL A 66 23.45 6.26 18.33
N GLU A 67 23.20 4.97 18.06
CA GLU A 67 22.82 4.44 16.75
C GLU A 67 21.30 4.49 16.49
N SER A 68 20.52 5.01 17.45
CA SER A 68 19.07 5.20 17.27
C SER A 68 18.80 6.09 16.07
N TRP A 69 17.78 5.79 15.25
CA TRP A 69 17.34 6.74 14.22
C TRP A 69 16.64 7.99 14.80
N CYS A 70 16.33 8.01 16.11
CA CYS A 70 15.68 9.11 16.77
C CYS A 70 16.70 10.12 17.34
N GLU A 71 16.69 11.35 16.83
CA GLU A 71 17.60 12.42 17.27
C GLU A 71 17.51 12.73 18.76
N TRP A 72 16.31 12.64 19.35
CA TRP A 72 16.13 12.81 20.79
C TRP A 72 16.80 11.68 21.58
N ARG A 73 16.63 10.41 21.15
CA ARG A 73 17.31 9.25 21.77
C ARG A 73 18.83 9.29 21.59
N LYS A 74 19.31 9.83 20.47
CA LYS A 74 20.75 10.11 20.27
C LYS A 74 21.26 11.18 21.25
N ALA A 75 20.51 12.26 21.44
CA ALA A 75 20.85 13.32 22.37
C ALA A 75 20.81 12.83 23.84
N GLU A 76 19.86 11.95 24.17
CA GLU A 76 19.81 11.21 25.45
C GLU A 76 21.09 10.39 25.65
N ALA A 77 21.44 9.55 24.68
CA ALA A 77 22.62 8.69 24.77
C ALA A 77 23.95 9.47 24.77
N SER A 78 23.98 10.67 24.16
CA SER A 78 25.16 11.54 24.11
C SER A 78 25.21 12.57 25.25
N ASN A 79 24.24 12.52 26.17
CA ASN A 79 24.09 13.45 27.30
C ASN A 79 23.95 14.93 26.89
N THR A 80 23.40 15.21 25.70
CA THR A 80 23.19 16.56 25.13
C THR A 80 21.73 17.01 25.16
N LEU A 81 20.85 16.31 25.91
CA LEU A 81 19.42 16.62 26.02
C LEU A 81 19.10 18.06 26.44
N ALA A 82 19.92 18.65 27.30
CA ALA A 82 19.70 20.02 27.78
C ALA A 82 19.76 21.07 26.66
N ALA A 83 20.46 20.78 25.57
CA ALA A 83 20.55 21.63 24.39
C ALA A 83 19.58 21.23 23.26
N PHE A 84 18.94 20.06 23.38
CA PHE A 84 18.04 19.55 22.37
C PHE A 84 16.70 20.30 22.43
N LYS A 85 16.26 20.83 21.29
CA LYS A 85 14.95 21.46 21.14
C LYS A 85 14.16 20.68 20.12
N HIS A 86 12.93 20.31 20.46
CA HIS A 86 12.07 19.70 19.47
C HIS A 86 11.69 20.73 18.40
N PRO A 87 11.52 20.31 17.13
CA PRO A 87 11.05 21.20 16.09
C PRO A 87 9.65 21.78 16.40
N PRO A 88 9.30 22.97 15.88
CA PRO A 88 8.09 23.71 16.28
C PRO A 88 6.80 23.02 15.83
N ARG A 89 5.75 22.97 16.64
CA ARG A 89 4.49 22.30 16.27
C ARG A 89 3.93 22.74 14.90
N VAL A 90 3.55 21.77 14.05
CA VAL A 90 3.10 22.03 12.65
C VAL A 90 1.57 21.91 12.50
N ILE A 91 0.94 21.04 13.27
CA ILE A 91 -0.51 20.83 13.21
C ILE A 91 -1.17 21.72 14.26
N ASP A 92 -2.33 22.30 13.96
CA ASP A 92 -3.13 23.07 14.93
C ASP A 92 -3.72 22.18 16.05
N GLU A 93 -3.99 22.73 17.24
CA GLU A 93 -4.46 21.94 18.41
C GLU A 93 -5.84 21.34 18.17
N HIS A 94 -6.72 22.08 17.51
CA HIS A 94 -8.04 21.61 17.16
C HIS A 94 -7.97 20.46 16.15
N VAL A 95 -7.07 20.57 15.15
CA VAL A 95 -6.86 19.54 14.14
C VAL A 95 -6.23 18.28 14.74
N GLU A 96 -5.23 18.42 15.61
CA GLU A 96 -4.60 17.28 16.30
C GLU A 96 -5.62 16.53 17.17
N LYS A 97 -6.54 17.22 17.84
CA LYS A 97 -7.60 16.58 18.62
C LYS A 97 -8.44 15.60 17.80
N HIS A 98 -8.68 15.90 16.53
CA HIS A 98 -9.46 15.05 15.62
C HIS A 98 -8.63 13.97 14.94
N ILE A 99 -7.36 14.24 14.63
CA ILE A 99 -6.48 13.31 13.92
C ILE A 99 -5.84 12.29 14.87
N ARG A 100 -5.55 12.67 16.12
CA ARG A 100 -4.88 11.81 17.11
C ARG A 100 -5.57 10.46 17.32
N PRO A 101 -6.90 10.36 17.53
CA PRO A 101 -7.56 9.08 17.73
C PRO A 101 -7.39 8.13 16.54
N VAL A 102 -7.39 8.67 15.32
CA VAL A 102 -7.19 7.88 14.09
C VAL A 102 -5.80 7.24 14.08
N TYR A 103 -4.76 8.02 14.39
CA TYR A 103 -3.40 7.49 14.45
C TYR A 103 -3.17 6.51 15.60
N GLU A 104 -3.77 6.77 16.76
CA GLU A 104 -3.69 5.85 17.91
C GLU A 104 -4.37 4.52 17.59
N GLU A 105 -5.52 4.55 16.90
CA GLU A 105 -6.18 3.35 16.41
C GLU A 105 -5.37 2.59 15.36
N LEU A 106 -4.78 3.31 14.38
CA LEU A 106 -3.92 2.72 13.36
C LEU A 106 -2.59 2.17 13.94
N SER A 107 -2.22 2.58 15.15
CA SER A 107 -1.01 2.15 15.85
C SER A 107 -1.25 1.07 16.91
N LYS A 108 -2.49 0.52 16.99
CA LYS A 108 -2.82 -0.57 17.90
C LYS A 108 -2.08 -1.85 17.52
N ASP A 109 -1.52 -2.53 18.51
CA ASP A 109 -0.75 -3.76 18.29
C ASP A 109 -1.61 -4.87 17.66
N ASP A 110 -2.90 -4.96 17.98
CA ASP A 110 -3.83 -5.91 17.32
C ASP A 110 -3.93 -5.70 15.81
N LEU A 111 -3.94 -4.43 15.37
CA LEU A 111 -3.98 -4.08 13.96
C LEU A 111 -2.63 -4.35 13.30
N LEU A 112 -1.54 -3.93 13.94
CA LEU A 112 -0.18 -4.12 13.42
C LEU A 112 0.23 -5.60 13.35
N THR A 113 -0.26 -6.43 14.27
CA THR A 113 -0.02 -7.88 14.27
C THR A 113 -0.60 -8.54 13.02
N ARG A 114 -1.71 -8.03 12.49
CA ARG A 114 -2.27 -8.49 11.20
C ARG A 114 -1.36 -8.16 10.01
N CYS A 115 -0.55 -7.10 10.13
CA CYS A 115 0.42 -6.71 9.10
C CYS A 115 1.72 -7.53 9.14
N LEU A 116 2.06 -8.17 10.27
CA LEU A 116 3.27 -9.00 10.39
C LEU A 116 3.26 -10.22 9.48
N GLY A 117 2.07 -10.77 9.20
CA GLY A 117 1.91 -11.91 8.28
C GLY A 117 2.09 -11.57 6.80
N GLY A 118 2.30 -10.29 6.45
CA GLY A 118 2.42 -9.86 5.06
C GLY A 118 1.16 -10.10 4.22
N HIS A 119 0.02 -10.34 4.87
CA HIS A 119 -1.26 -10.56 4.18
C HIS A 119 -1.63 -9.32 3.36
N THR A 120 -2.02 -9.54 2.11
CA THR A 120 -2.38 -8.46 1.21
C THR A 120 -3.61 -7.74 1.74
N GLN A 121 -3.58 -6.41 1.73
CA GLN A 121 -4.67 -5.55 2.20
C GLN A 121 -5.96 -5.75 1.40
N ASN A 122 -5.89 -6.46 0.26
CA ASN A 122 -6.99 -6.83 -0.61
C ASN A 122 -6.84 -8.29 -1.09
N ALA A 123 -7.17 -9.24 -0.21
CA ALA A 123 -7.13 -10.67 -0.54
C ALA A 123 -7.98 -11.02 -1.78
N ASN A 124 -9.12 -10.34 -1.95
CA ASN A 124 -10.01 -10.54 -3.10
C ASN A 124 -9.35 -10.12 -4.42
N GLU A 125 -8.67 -8.97 -4.45
CA GLU A 125 -7.93 -8.53 -5.64
C GLU A 125 -6.77 -9.47 -5.96
N SER A 126 -6.05 -9.96 -4.94
CA SER A 126 -4.97 -10.93 -5.13
C SER A 126 -5.48 -12.28 -5.64
N PHE A 127 -6.62 -12.76 -5.13
CA PHE A 127 -7.27 -13.98 -5.61
C PHE A 127 -7.77 -13.81 -7.05
N ASN A 128 -8.51 -12.73 -7.32
CA ASN A 128 -9.04 -12.42 -8.65
C ASN A 128 -7.91 -12.29 -9.68
N SER A 129 -6.79 -11.65 -9.33
CA SER A 129 -5.61 -11.58 -10.19
C SER A 129 -5.08 -12.98 -10.55
N THR A 130 -5.11 -13.93 -9.62
CA THR A 130 -4.71 -15.32 -9.86
C THR A 130 -5.67 -16.03 -10.81
N VAL A 131 -6.98 -15.83 -10.65
CA VAL A 131 -8.01 -16.35 -11.57
C VAL A 131 -7.80 -15.79 -12.98
N TRP A 132 -7.71 -14.47 -13.12
CA TRP A 132 -7.60 -13.82 -14.43
C TRP A 132 -6.25 -14.07 -15.12
N ARG A 133 -5.21 -14.48 -14.38
CA ARG A 133 -3.97 -14.98 -14.97
C ARG A 133 -4.15 -16.34 -15.67
N ILE A 134 -5.11 -17.15 -15.22
CA ILE A 134 -5.44 -18.45 -15.82
C ILE A 134 -6.47 -18.28 -16.94
N VAL A 135 -7.49 -17.45 -16.70
CA VAL A 135 -8.57 -17.14 -17.65
C VAL A 135 -8.60 -15.63 -17.93
N PRO A 136 -7.80 -15.12 -18.87
CA PRO A 136 -7.75 -13.68 -19.14
C PRO A 136 -9.12 -13.13 -19.52
N LYS A 137 -9.48 -11.98 -18.94
CA LYS A 137 -10.78 -11.33 -19.13
C LYS A 137 -11.09 -10.97 -20.59
N HIS A 138 -10.06 -10.64 -21.38
CA HIS A 138 -10.17 -10.33 -22.81
C HIS A 138 -10.38 -11.57 -23.70
N LEU A 139 -10.38 -12.78 -23.13
CA LEU A 139 -10.65 -14.01 -23.85
C LEU A 139 -11.99 -14.61 -23.42
N ASN A 140 -12.83 -14.94 -24.39
CA ASN A 140 -14.09 -15.62 -24.14
C ASN A 140 -13.83 -17.03 -23.60
N SER A 141 -14.23 -17.26 -22.35
CA SER A 141 -14.12 -18.57 -21.68
C SER A 141 -15.50 -19.05 -21.26
N GLY A 142 -15.81 -20.32 -21.53
CA GLY A 142 -17.05 -20.93 -21.07
C GLY A 142 -17.09 -21.09 -19.55
N PHE A 143 -18.29 -21.13 -18.96
CA PHE A 143 -18.50 -21.25 -17.51
C PHE A 143 -17.65 -22.33 -16.84
N LYS A 144 -17.61 -23.55 -17.42
CA LYS A 144 -16.83 -24.67 -16.87
C LYS A 144 -15.32 -24.38 -16.79
N ILE A 145 -14.78 -23.61 -17.74
CA ILE A 145 -13.37 -23.24 -17.76
C ILE A 145 -13.08 -22.26 -16.62
N VAL A 146 -13.94 -21.26 -16.46
CA VAL A 146 -13.84 -20.27 -15.37
C VAL A 146 -13.95 -20.95 -14.00
N GLU A 147 -14.89 -21.89 -13.86
CA GLU A 147 -15.07 -22.68 -12.64
C GLU A 147 -13.81 -23.49 -12.28
N ILE A 148 -13.23 -24.21 -13.24
CA ILE A 148 -11.98 -24.95 -13.03
C ILE A 148 -10.84 -24.00 -12.68
N ALA A 149 -10.73 -22.87 -13.36
CA ALA A 149 -9.71 -21.86 -13.08
C ALA A 149 -9.83 -21.29 -11.66
N ALA A 150 -11.06 -21.07 -11.17
CA ALA A 150 -11.30 -20.62 -9.80
C ALA A 150 -10.82 -21.65 -8.76
N TYR A 151 -11.08 -22.95 -8.98
CA TYR A 151 -10.59 -24.01 -8.09
C TYR A 151 -9.06 -24.09 -8.10
N ILE A 152 -8.42 -24.02 -9.27
CA ILE A 152 -6.95 -24.03 -9.39
C ILE A 152 -6.36 -22.79 -8.70
N ALA A 153 -6.94 -21.61 -8.94
CA ALA A 153 -6.53 -20.36 -8.31
C ALA A 153 -6.64 -20.44 -6.78
N GLY A 154 -7.72 -21.03 -6.25
CA GLY A 154 -7.88 -21.25 -4.81
C GLY A 154 -6.79 -22.13 -4.22
N GLY A 155 -6.43 -23.21 -4.91
CA GLY A 155 -5.29 -24.06 -4.52
C GLY A 155 -3.97 -23.29 -4.52
N ILE A 156 -3.69 -22.55 -5.59
CA ILE A 156 -2.45 -21.75 -5.72
C ILE A 156 -2.39 -20.63 -4.67
N PHE A 157 -3.52 -19.99 -4.37
CA PHE A 157 -3.60 -18.91 -3.40
C PHE A 157 -3.31 -19.40 -1.98
N ASN A 158 -3.80 -20.59 -1.62
CA ASN A 158 -3.67 -21.13 -0.27
C ASN A 158 -2.35 -21.89 -0.04
N GLU A 159 -1.85 -22.63 -1.04
CA GLU A 159 -0.71 -23.55 -0.87
C GLU A 159 0.44 -23.30 -1.88
N GLY A 160 0.36 -22.22 -2.66
CA GLY A 160 1.26 -21.95 -3.77
C GLY A 160 1.09 -22.96 -4.91
N TYR A 161 2.04 -22.97 -5.84
CA TYR A 161 2.02 -23.88 -6.99
C TYR A 161 2.17 -25.37 -6.63
N SER A 162 2.36 -25.70 -5.35
CA SER A 162 2.31 -27.09 -4.88
C SER A 162 0.92 -27.71 -5.06
N ALA A 163 -0.14 -26.90 -4.97
CA ALA A 163 -1.52 -27.34 -5.22
C ALA A 163 -1.68 -27.87 -6.66
N ALA A 164 -1.04 -27.24 -7.65
CA ALA A 164 -1.09 -27.70 -9.03
C ALA A 164 -0.47 -29.10 -9.18
N LEU A 165 0.62 -29.40 -8.46
CA LEU A 165 1.23 -30.74 -8.45
C LEU A 165 0.29 -31.77 -7.82
N LYS A 166 -0.38 -31.43 -6.72
CA LYS A 166 -1.40 -32.29 -6.08
C LYS A 166 -2.54 -32.60 -7.06
N THR A 167 -3.05 -31.60 -7.76
CA THR A 167 -4.10 -31.79 -8.79
C THR A 167 -3.62 -32.70 -9.91
N MET A 168 -2.42 -32.49 -10.44
CA MET A 168 -1.84 -33.35 -11.48
C MET A 168 -1.72 -34.80 -11.02
N GLN A 169 -1.31 -35.00 -9.76
CA GLN A 169 -1.16 -36.33 -9.17
C GLN A 169 -2.51 -37.05 -9.02
N LEU A 170 -3.57 -36.33 -8.64
CA LEU A 170 -4.94 -36.86 -8.57
C LEU A 170 -5.54 -37.20 -9.94
N LEU A 171 -5.04 -36.57 -11.01
CA LEU A 171 -5.42 -36.86 -12.40
C LEU A 171 -4.53 -37.93 -13.04
N ASP A 172 -3.71 -38.62 -12.25
CA ASP A 172 -2.74 -39.63 -12.70
C ASP A 172 -1.75 -39.11 -13.76
N LEU A 173 -1.44 -37.81 -13.72
CA LEU A 173 -0.44 -37.21 -14.61
C LEU A 173 0.97 -37.43 -14.06
N LYS A 174 1.88 -37.89 -14.92
CA LYS A 174 3.28 -38.09 -14.55
C LYS A 174 3.99 -36.75 -14.34
N ILE A 175 4.36 -36.47 -13.09
CA ILE A 175 5.09 -35.24 -12.72
C ILE A 175 6.57 -35.40 -13.09
N GLY A 176 7.02 -34.66 -14.10
CA GLY A 176 8.42 -34.59 -14.50
C GLY A 176 9.24 -33.63 -13.66
N GLN A 177 10.57 -33.77 -13.70
CA GLN A 177 11.48 -32.89 -12.96
C GLN A 177 11.36 -31.41 -13.35
N GLN A 178 10.99 -31.13 -14.62
CA GLN A 178 10.73 -29.77 -15.08
C GLN A 178 9.53 -29.11 -14.37
N CYS A 179 8.48 -29.89 -14.06
CA CYS A 179 7.33 -29.39 -13.30
C CYS A 179 7.76 -29.00 -11.88
N ASN A 180 8.52 -29.86 -11.19
CA ASN A 180 9.06 -29.56 -9.87
C ASN A 180 9.96 -28.30 -9.86
N ASN A 181 10.83 -28.18 -10.88
CA ASN A 181 11.68 -27.01 -11.05
C ASN A 181 10.85 -25.73 -11.27
N PHE A 182 9.80 -25.80 -12.08
CA PHE A 182 8.89 -24.69 -12.33
C PHE A 182 8.20 -24.23 -11.04
N VAL A 183 7.59 -25.16 -10.29
CA VAL A 183 6.89 -24.86 -9.04
C VAL A 183 7.83 -24.25 -8.00
N THR A 184 9.04 -24.81 -7.86
CA THR A 184 10.05 -24.28 -6.94
C THR A 184 10.45 -22.84 -7.30
N ARG A 185 10.64 -22.56 -8.59
CA ARG A 185 10.99 -21.21 -9.07
C ARG A 185 9.86 -20.23 -8.84
N GLN A 186 8.61 -20.63 -9.10
CA GLN A 186 7.47 -19.73 -8.98
C GLN A 186 7.17 -19.39 -7.52
N ASN A 187 7.15 -20.38 -6.62
CA ASN A 187 6.97 -20.14 -5.19
C ASN A 187 8.08 -19.24 -4.59
N ARG A 188 9.32 -19.38 -5.07
CA ARG A 188 10.42 -18.48 -4.67
C ARG A 188 10.22 -17.04 -5.16
N ARG A 189 9.75 -16.85 -6.39
CA ARG A 189 9.46 -15.50 -6.91
C ARG A 189 8.41 -14.79 -6.07
N ASP A 190 7.34 -15.49 -5.74
CA ASP A 190 6.24 -14.93 -4.94
C ASP A 190 6.70 -14.54 -3.52
N SER A 191 7.71 -15.24 -2.97
CA SER A 191 8.24 -15.00 -1.62
C SER A 191 9.34 -13.93 -1.55
N PHE A 192 10.16 -13.76 -2.60
CA PHE A 192 11.39 -12.94 -2.57
C PHE A 192 11.39 -11.76 -3.55
N GLU A 193 10.22 -11.36 -4.07
CA GLU A 193 10.14 -10.29 -5.06
C GLU A 193 10.60 -8.93 -4.51
N SER A 194 11.66 -8.38 -5.11
CA SER A 194 12.21 -7.07 -4.71
C SER A 194 11.19 -5.96 -4.97
N LYS A 195 11.29 -4.84 -4.22
CA LYS A 195 10.41 -3.67 -4.42
C LYS A 195 10.46 -3.17 -5.87
N GLU A 196 11.63 -3.22 -6.50
CA GLU A 196 11.85 -2.82 -7.88
C GLU A 196 11.15 -3.76 -8.87
N ALA A 197 11.31 -5.09 -8.69
CA ALA A 197 10.63 -6.09 -9.51
C ALA A 197 9.10 -5.96 -9.42
N ARG A 198 8.56 -5.75 -8.21
CA ARG A 198 7.12 -5.49 -7.99
C ARG A 198 6.63 -4.21 -8.66
N THR A 199 7.49 -3.19 -8.73
CA THR A 199 7.14 -1.91 -9.36
C THR A 199 7.15 -2.05 -10.89
N ALA A 200 8.16 -2.69 -11.45
CA ALA A 200 8.25 -2.99 -12.88
C ALA A 200 7.09 -3.89 -13.34
N GLY A 201 6.76 -4.93 -12.57
CA GLY A 201 5.62 -5.81 -12.84
C GLY A 201 4.29 -5.06 -12.85
N ARG A 202 4.07 -4.16 -11.87
CA ARG A 202 2.87 -3.30 -11.84
C ARG A 202 2.78 -2.37 -13.03
N LEU A 203 3.88 -1.73 -13.44
CA LEU A 203 3.90 -0.86 -14.62
C LEU A 203 3.57 -1.63 -15.90
N LYS A 204 4.15 -2.84 -16.06
CA LYS A 204 3.85 -3.71 -17.21
C LYS A 204 2.38 -4.10 -17.22
N HIS A 205 1.85 -4.54 -16.08
CA HIS A 205 0.46 -4.95 -15.96
C HIS A 205 -0.51 -3.78 -16.17
N GLN A 206 -0.15 -2.57 -15.73
CA GLN A 206 -0.93 -1.36 -16.00
C GLN A 206 -0.99 -1.04 -17.49
N GLY A 207 0.12 -1.19 -18.23
CA GLY A 207 0.14 -1.02 -19.68
C GLY A 207 -0.69 -2.08 -20.41
N GLU A 208 -0.62 -3.34 -19.98
CA GLU A 208 -1.48 -4.41 -20.51
C GLU A 208 -2.96 -4.14 -20.22
N ASN A 209 -3.30 -3.71 -19.01
CA ASN A 209 -4.68 -3.39 -18.65
C ASN A 209 -5.22 -2.23 -19.48
N GLN A 210 -4.46 -1.16 -19.71
CA GLN A 210 -4.88 -0.06 -20.59
C GLN A 210 -5.18 -0.54 -22.02
N PHE A 211 -4.36 -1.45 -22.54
CA PHE A 211 -4.57 -2.02 -23.87
C PHE A 211 -5.86 -2.85 -23.96
N PHE A 212 -6.19 -3.63 -22.92
CA PHE A 212 -7.38 -4.47 -22.90
C PHE A 212 -8.64 -3.75 -22.38
N GLU A 213 -8.51 -2.64 -21.65
CA GLU A 213 -9.63 -1.82 -21.16
C GLU A 213 -10.47 -1.26 -22.32
N GLU A 214 -9.84 -0.93 -23.45
CA GLU A 214 -10.52 -0.57 -24.69
C GLU A 214 -11.38 -1.72 -25.26
N SER A 215 -11.01 -2.97 -24.99
CA SER A 215 -11.75 -4.16 -25.44
C SER A 215 -12.83 -4.64 -24.47
N GLU A 216 -12.66 -4.40 -23.17
CA GLU A 216 -13.58 -4.85 -22.11
C GLU A 216 -14.79 -3.90 -21.90
N GLY A 217 -14.67 -2.64 -22.33
CA GLY A 217 -15.73 -1.64 -22.25
C GLY A 217 -15.94 -1.05 -20.84
N GLN A 218 -16.76 0.02 -20.73
CA GLN A 218 -16.91 0.82 -19.50
C GLN A 218 -17.54 0.09 -18.30
N LEU A 219 -18.14 -1.08 -18.50
CA LEU A 219 -18.87 -1.82 -17.46
C LEU A 219 -17.97 -2.65 -16.53
N TYR A 220 -16.66 -2.75 -16.81
CA TYR A 220 -15.74 -3.65 -16.10
C TYR A 220 -14.48 -2.96 -15.56
N GLY A 221 -14.59 -1.66 -15.27
CA GLY A 221 -13.54 -0.90 -14.60
C GLY A 221 -13.35 -1.30 -13.12
N PRO A 222 -12.13 -1.14 -12.56
CA PRO A 222 -11.88 -1.35 -11.14
C PRO A 222 -12.76 -0.43 -10.29
N GLY A 223 -13.57 -1.01 -9.39
CA GLY A 223 -14.50 -0.30 -8.51
C GLY A 223 -15.96 -0.23 -8.98
N ILE A 224 -16.39 -1.04 -9.95
CA ILE A 224 -17.74 -1.01 -10.53
C ILE A 224 -18.77 -1.99 -9.88
N ALA A 225 -18.42 -2.74 -8.83
CA ALA A 225 -19.40 -3.43 -7.96
C ALA A 225 -18.74 -3.75 -6.60
N ASP A 226 -19.28 -3.51 -5.39
CA ASP A 226 -20.54 -2.92 -4.88
C ASP A 226 -20.25 -1.67 -4.03
#